data_AF-A0A674HZT1-F1
#
_entry.id   AF-A0A674HZT1-F1
#
_cell.length_a   1.000
_cell.length_b   1.000
_cell.length_c   1.000
_cell.angle_alpha   90.00
_cell.angle_beta   90.00
_cell.angle_gamma   90.00
#
_symmetry.space_group_name_H-M   'P 1'
#
loop_
_entity.id
_entity.type
_entity.pdbx_description
1 polymer ?
#
loop_
_entity_poly.entity_id
_entity_poly.type
_entity_poly.pdbx_seq_one_letter_code
_entity_poly.pdbx_strand_id
1 'polypeptide(L)'
;MEEEAVEPPGAWLSGDSGNVSQSPSSASGLGEEGDPPELLLSRAAAAYSAYLLPAGVDFCAQIESLDKSLEDLLTRVDEFVGMLDMIRSESSQVVNESVPQIHTKATEMRQIYRKIDKLEAFVKMVGNNVAGLEEQVTKAETDLGTFPNTFKKFLHTISVPSFLNKPSSSRQHQTLYEPPVLFKAEDYFPCLSEPPYS
;
A
#
# COMPACT_ATOMS: atom_id res chain seq x y z
N MET A 1 -41.90 7.42 1.14
CA MET A 1 -43.04 8.21 1.63
C MET A 1 -43.17 9.37 0.66
N GLU A 2 -44.15 9.44 -0.23
CA GLU A 2 -45.43 8.73 -0.35
C GLU A 2 -45.73 8.53 -1.85
N GLU A 3 -46.22 7.34 -2.19
CA GLU A 3 -46.90 7.08 -3.46
C GLU A 3 -48.35 7.57 -3.32
N GLU A 4 -48.85 8.31 -4.31
CA GLU A 4 -50.27 8.61 -4.43
C GLU A 4 -50.84 7.80 -5.60
N ALA A 5 -51.40 6.64 -5.28
CA ALA A 5 -52.21 5.83 -6.17
C ALA A 5 -53.67 6.31 -6.09
N VAL A 6 -54.22 6.80 -7.20
CA VAL A 6 -55.65 7.11 -7.34
C VAL A 6 -56.32 6.00 -8.13
N GLU A 7 -57.02 5.15 -7.39
CA GLU A 7 -57.99 4.17 -7.87
C GLU A 7 -59.30 4.88 -8.30
N PRO A 8 -59.95 4.51 -9.41
CA PRO A 8 -61.31 4.97 -9.70
C PRO A 8 -62.34 3.89 -9.32
N PRO A 9 -63.36 4.20 -8.49
CA PRO A 9 -64.52 3.34 -8.35
C PRO A 9 -65.75 3.93 -9.06
N GLY A 10 -66.62 3.03 -9.53
CA GLY A 10 -68.04 3.32 -9.63
C GLY A 10 -68.63 3.21 -11.04
N ALA A 11 -68.77 1.97 -11.51
CA ALA A 11 -69.81 1.63 -12.46
C ALA A 11 -71.19 1.87 -11.82
N TRP A 12 -71.91 2.88 -12.30
CA TRP A 12 -73.32 3.07 -11.99
C TRP A 12 -74.14 2.72 -13.23
N LEU A 13 -74.70 1.51 -13.20
CA LEU A 13 -75.81 1.09 -14.04
C LEU A 13 -77.07 1.79 -13.54
N SER A 14 -77.66 2.69 -14.34
CA SER A 14 -79.04 3.12 -14.11
C SER A 14 -79.60 3.87 -15.32
N GLY A 15 -80.84 3.56 -15.70
CA GLY A 15 -81.65 4.44 -16.54
C GLY A 15 -82.16 3.80 -17.84
N ASP A 16 -83.05 2.83 -17.69
CA ASP A 16 -84.06 2.48 -18.69
C ASP A 16 -84.95 3.70 -18.99
N SER A 17 -85.14 4.02 -20.26
CA SER A 17 -86.18 4.94 -20.76
C SER A 17 -86.43 4.62 -22.23
N GLY A 18 -87.47 3.83 -22.45
CA GLY A 18 -87.89 3.35 -23.76
C GLY A 18 -88.13 4.47 -24.78
N ASN A 19 -87.64 4.25 -25.99
CA ASN A 19 -88.27 4.72 -27.20
C ASN A 19 -88.56 3.52 -28.11
N VAL A 20 -89.81 3.40 -28.52
CA VAL A 20 -90.26 2.45 -29.53
C VAL A 20 -89.89 3.04 -30.88
N SER A 21 -88.80 2.52 -31.46
CA SER A 21 -88.42 2.85 -32.84
C SER A 21 -89.21 1.93 -33.78
N GLN A 22 -90.22 2.48 -34.44
CA GLN A 22 -90.96 1.83 -35.52
C GLN A 22 -90.05 1.70 -36.73
N SER A 23 -89.51 0.52 -36.98
CA SER A 23 -88.86 0.20 -38.26
C SER A 23 -89.87 -0.45 -39.20
N PRO A 24 -90.06 0.06 -40.43
CA PRO A 24 -90.85 -0.62 -41.45
C PRO A 24 -90.13 -1.89 -41.91
N SER A 25 -90.83 -3.01 -41.82
CA SER A 25 -90.49 -4.25 -42.52
C SER A 25 -90.50 -4.00 -44.03
N SER A 26 -89.32 -3.86 -44.62
CA SER A 26 -89.12 -4.09 -46.05
C SER A 26 -88.58 -5.51 -46.22
N ALA A 27 -89.48 -6.44 -46.52
CA ALA A 27 -89.13 -7.73 -47.07
C ALA A 27 -88.66 -7.52 -48.52
N SER A 28 -87.34 -7.57 -48.73
CA SER A 28 -86.75 -7.65 -50.06
C SER A 28 -85.60 -8.65 -50.05
N GLY A 29 -85.81 -9.74 -50.80
CA GLY A 29 -84.81 -10.33 -51.67
C GLY A 29 -83.60 -10.98 -51.02
N LEU A 30 -83.62 -12.33 -51.02
CA LEU A 30 -82.42 -13.16 -51.04
C LEU A 30 -81.38 -12.60 -52.02
N GLY A 31 -80.20 -12.34 -51.50
CA GLY A 31 -78.99 -11.95 -52.23
C GLY A 31 -77.87 -11.84 -51.21
N GLU A 32 -77.50 -12.96 -50.57
CA GLU A 32 -76.21 -13.05 -49.88
C GLU A 32 -75.10 -12.95 -50.94
N GLU A 33 -74.76 -11.73 -51.35
CA GLU A 33 -73.34 -11.43 -51.54
C GLU A 33 -72.77 -11.27 -50.13
N GLY A 34 -72.48 -12.41 -49.49
CA GLY A 34 -71.52 -12.41 -48.40
C GLY A 34 -70.22 -11.84 -48.94
N ASP A 35 -69.54 -11.02 -48.13
CA ASP A 35 -68.17 -10.59 -48.40
C ASP A 35 -67.39 -11.78 -49.01
N PRO A 36 -66.70 -11.61 -50.16
CA PRO A 36 -65.88 -12.66 -50.73
C PRO A 36 -65.10 -13.37 -49.62
N PRO A 37 -64.97 -14.70 -49.64
CA PRO A 37 -64.35 -15.45 -48.54
C PRO A 37 -62.96 -14.92 -48.15
N GLU A 38 -62.25 -14.30 -49.11
CA GLU A 38 -60.99 -13.59 -48.92
C GLU A 38 -61.10 -12.30 -48.07
N LEU A 39 -62.19 -11.53 -48.21
CA LEU A 39 -62.48 -10.37 -47.37
C LEU A 39 -62.89 -10.77 -45.95
N LEU A 40 -63.62 -11.87 -45.79
CA LEU A 40 -63.95 -12.40 -44.46
C LEU A 40 -62.69 -12.91 -43.74
N LEU A 41 -61.81 -13.62 -44.46
CA LEU A 41 -60.54 -14.08 -43.93
C LEU A 41 -59.64 -12.91 -43.54
N SER A 42 -59.54 -11.87 -44.38
CA SER A 42 -58.73 -10.68 -44.07
C SER A 42 -59.30 -9.90 -42.89
N ARG A 43 -60.62 -9.76 -42.77
CA ARG A 43 -61.28 -9.14 -41.61
C ARG A 43 -61.08 -9.95 -40.33
N ALA A 44 -61.20 -11.27 -40.39
CA ALA A 44 -60.96 -12.14 -39.24
C ALA A 44 -59.49 -12.11 -38.82
N ALA A 45 -58.56 -12.14 -39.77
CA ALA A 45 -57.13 -11.99 -39.51
C ALA A 45 -56.81 -10.61 -38.90
N ALA A 46 -57.41 -9.53 -39.41
CA ALA A 46 -57.26 -8.19 -38.86
C ALA A 46 -57.79 -8.11 -37.42
N ALA A 47 -58.99 -8.63 -37.15
CA ALA A 47 -59.57 -8.67 -35.81
C ALA A 47 -58.73 -9.50 -34.83
N TYR A 48 -58.20 -10.65 -35.26
CA TYR A 48 -57.30 -11.47 -34.45
C TYR A 48 -55.96 -10.76 -34.19
N SER A 49 -55.39 -10.12 -35.22
CA SER A 49 -54.13 -9.36 -35.10
C SER A 49 -54.26 -8.17 -34.17
N ALA A 50 -55.42 -7.51 -34.11
CA ALA A 50 -55.69 -6.41 -33.20
C ALA A 50 -55.75 -6.83 -31.72
N TYR A 51 -56.05 -8.10 -31.44
CA TYR A 51 -55.98 -8.66 -30.08
C TYR A 51 -54.53 -8.93 -29.67
N LEU A 52 -53.69 -9.37 -30.62
CA LEU A 52 -52.26 -9.62 -30.38
C LEU A 52 -51.42 -8.34 -30.37
N LEU A 53 -51.80 -7.36 -31.19
CA LEU A 53 -51.19 -6.04 -31.27
C LEU A 53 -52.24 -4.98 -30.91
N PRO A 54 -52.36 -4.61 -29.62
CA PRO A 54 -53.24 -3.52 -29.22
C PRO A 54 -52.91 -2.27 -30.05
N ALA A 55 -53.94 -1.68 -30.65
CA ALA A 55 -53.78 -0.48 -31.47
C ALA A 55 -53.06 0.61 -30.67
N GLY A 56 -51.90 1.07 -31.15
CA GLY A 56 -51.07 2.09 -30.50
C GLY A 56 -49.84 1.56 -29.76
N VAL A 57 -49.65 0.25 -29.65
CA VAL A 57 -48.39 -0.34 -29.15
C VAL A 57 -47.45 -0.58 -30.33
N ASP A 58 -46.41 0.23 -30.43
CA ASP A 58 -45.34 0.03 -31.40
C ASP A 58 -44.37 -1.05 -30.89
N PHE A 59 -44.68 -2.31 -31.21
CA PHE A 59 -43.84 -3.45 -30.86
C PHE A 59 -42.44 -3.36 -31.49
N CYS A 60 -42.33 -2.76 -32.67
CA CYS A 60 -41.03 -2.56 -33.32
C CYS A 60 -40.15 -1.62 -32.48
N ALA A 61 -40.71 -0.49 -32.02
CA ALA A 61 -39.99 0.43 -31.15
C ALA A 61 -39.57 -0.20 -29.81
N GLN A 62 -40.38 -1.09 -29.23
CA GLN A 62 -40.01 -1.81 -28.00
C GLN A 62 -38.87 -2.81 -28.23
N ILE A 63 -38.89 -3.52 -29.35
CA ILE A 63 -37.81 -4.44 -29.73
C ILE A 63 -36.51 -3.67 -29.96
N GLU A 64 -36.57 -2.53 -30.66
CA GLU A 64 -35.41 -1.66 -30.88
C GLU A 64 -34.84 -1.09 -29.57
N SER A 65 -35.71 -0.69 -28.64
CA SER A 65 -35.31 -0.23 -27.30
C SER A 65 -34.61 -1.33 -26.51
N LEU A 66 -35.14 -2.56 -26.56
CA LEU A 66 -34.54 -3.72 -25.92
C LEU A 66 -33.17 -4.04 -26.53
N ASP A 67 -33.07 -4.07 -27.85
CA ASP A 67 -31.83 -4.31 -28.60
C ASP A 67 -30.75 -3.29 -28.21
N LYS A 68 -31.10 -2.01 -28.20
CA LYS A 68 -30.20 -0.94 -27.72
C LYS A 68 -29.76 -1.16 -26.28
N SER A 69 -30.67 -1.54 -25.39
CA SER A 69 -30.32 -1.80 -23.98
C SER A 69 -29.39 -3.01 -23.81
N LEU A 70 -29.50 -4.00 -24.69
CA LEU A 70 -28.63 -5.17 -24.73
C LEU A 70 -27.23 -4.78 -25.20
N GLU A 71 -27.13 -4.03 -26.29
CA GLU A 71 -25.84 -3.53 -26.80
C GLU A 71 -25.13 -2.64 -25.76
N ASP A 72 -25.86 -1.76 -25.07
CA ASP A 72 -25.33 -0.95 -23.98
C ASP A 72 -24.86 -1.82 -22.78
N LEU A 73 -25.53 -2.95 -22.50
CA LEU A 73 -25.10 -3.89 -21.47
C LEU A 73 -23.86 -4.68 -21.90
N LEU A 74 -23.81 -5.15 -23.14
CA LEU A 74 -22.65 -5.85 -23.69
C LEU A 74 -21.41 -4.96 -23.69
N THR A 75 -21.56 -3.70 -24.11
CA THR A 75 -20.47 -2.71 -24.05
C THR A 75 -19.97 -2.52 -22.62
N ARG A 76 -20.86 -2.37 -21.64
CA ARG A 76 -20.45 -2.25 -20.23
C ARG A 76 -19.75 -3.50 -19.70
N VAL A 77 -20.17 -4.70 -20.13
CA VAL A 77 -19.48 -5.95 -19.74
C VAL A 77 -18.05 -5.96 -20.29
N ASP A 78 -17.84 -5.54 -21.54
CA ASP A 78 -16.50 -5.45 -22.12
C ASP A 78 -15.61 -4.43 -21.38
N GLU A 79 -16.19 -3.30 -20.97
CA GLU A 79 -15.50 -2.32 -20.13
C GLU A 79 -15.13 -2.89 -18.75
N PHE A 80 -16.02 -3.65 -18.11
CA PHE A 80 -15.74 -4.32 -16.84
C PHE A 80 -14.61 -5.35 -16.98
N VAL A 81 -14.58 -6.11 -18.07
CA VAL A 81 -13.49 -7.04 -18.38
C VAL A 81 -12.17 -6.27 -18.52
N GLY A 82 -12.17 -5.14 -19.25
CA GLY A 82 -11.00 -4.28 -19.37
C GLY A 82 -10.49 -3.74 -18.03
N MET A 83 -11.39 -3.30 -17.14
CA MET A 83 -11.02 -2.87 -15.79
C MET A 83 -10.47 -4.02 -14.94
N LEU A 84 -11.05 -5.21 -15.02
CA LEU A 84 -10.55 -6.38 -14.30
C LEU A 84 -9.15 -6.80 -14.76
N ASP A 85 -8.89 -6.76 -16.06
CA ASP A 85 -7.56 -7.06 -16.59
C ASP A 85 -6.53 -6.01 -16.16
N MET A 86 -6.92 -4.73 -16.09
CA MET A 86 -6.07 -3.67 -15.56
C MET A 86 -5.72 -3.91 -14.09
N ILE A 87 -6.73 -4.19 -13.24
CA ILE A 87 -6.53 -4.48 -11.82
C ILE A 87 -5.65 -5.73 -11.64
N ARG A 88 -5.86 -6.77 -12.44
CA ARG A 88 -5.08 -8.01 -12.37
C ARG A 88 -3.63 -7.77 -12.77
N SER A 89 -3.41 -6.99 -13.83
CA SER A 89 -2.08 -6.59 -14.28
C SER A 89 -1.35 -5.76 -13.22
N GLU A 90 -2.00 -4.73 -12.67
CA GLU A 90 -1.44 -3.88 -11.62
C GLU A 90 -1.14 -4.68 -10.34
N SER A 91 -2.05 -5.54 -9.91
CA SER A 91 -1.84 -6.42 -8.75
C SER A 91 -0.64 -7.34 -8.98
N SER A 92 -0.52 -7.91 -10.17
CA SER A 92 0.63 -8.74 -10.56
C SER A 92 1.93 -7.93 -10.51
N GLN A 93 1.94 -6.71 -11.03
CA GLN A 93 3.11 -5.83 -10.98
C GLN A 93 3.51 -5.51 -9.54
N VAL A 94 2.57 -5.11 -8.69
CA VAL A 94 2.85 -4.77 -7.29
C VAL A 94 3.42 -5.96 -6.54
N VAL A 95 2.81 -7.14 -6.67
CA VAL A 95 3.20 -8.35 -5.93
C VAL A 95 4.51 -8.93 -6.44
N ASN A 96 4.72 -8.97 -7.76
CA ASN A 96 5.87 -9.64 -8.35
C ASN A 96 7.09 -8.73 -8.51
N GLU A 97 6.90 -7.42 -8.58
CA GLU A 97 7.99 -6.46 -8.83
C GLU A 97 8.16 -5.48 -7.66
N SER A 98 7.13 -4.68 -7.38
CA SER A 98 7.26 -3.55 -6.45
C SER A 98 7.57 -3.99 -5.01
N VAL A 99 6.84 -4.98 -4.48
CA VAL A 99 7.05 -5.47 -3.10
C VAL A 99 8.44 -6.10 -2.91
N PRO A 100 8.92 -7.00 -3.79
CA PRO A 100 10.29 -7.53 -3.72
C PRO A 100 11.37 -6.45 -3.83
N GLN A 101 11.17 -5.44 -4.68
CA GLN A 101 12.10 -4.31 -4.81
C GLN A 101 12.17 -3.50 -3.52
N ILE A 102 11.02 -3.15 -2.92
CA ILE A 102 10.96 -2.45 -1.63
C ILE A 102 11.67 -3.27 -0.55
N HIS A 103 11.41 -4.59 -0.48
CA HIS A 103 12.07 -5.46 0.48
C HIS A 103 13.60 -5.48 0.31
N THR A 104 14.06 -5.52 -0.95
CA THR A 104 15.49 -5.48 -1.28
C THR A 104 16.11 -4.17 -0.79
N LYS A 105 15.50 -3.03 -1.11
CA LYS A 105 15.96 -1.70 -0.67
C LYS A 105 15.93 -1.55 0.86
N ALA A 106 14.90 -2.05 1.52
CA ALA A 106 14.83 -2.08 2.98
C ALA A 106 15.96 -2.95 3.59
N THR A 107 16.35 -4.03 2.91
CA THR A 107 17.48 -4.87 3.34
C THR A 107 18.82 -4.15 3.19
N GLU A 108 19.03 -3.44 2.08
CA GLU A 108 20.20 -2.58 1.87
C GLU A 108 20.29 -1.50 2.96
N MET A 109 19.18 -0.84 3.31
CA MET A 109 19.13 0.14 4.41
C MET A 109 19.55 -0.48 5.75
N ARG A 110 19.10 -1.71 6.06
CA ARG A 110 19.54 -2.41 7.28
C ARG A 110 21.05 -2.66 7.31
N GLN A 111 21.71 -2.78 6.18
CA GLN A 111 23.17 -2.91 6.15
C GLN A 111 23.85 -1.57 6.46
N ILE A 112 23.29 -0.46 5.98
CA ILE A 112 23.77 0.89 6.30
C ILE A 112 23.65 1.15 7.80
N TYR A 113 22.51 0.85 8.42
CA TYR A 113 22.34 1.02 9.88
C TYR A 113 23.37 0.22 10.68
N ARG A 114 23.66 -1.04 10.29
CA ARG A 114 24.73 -1.80 10.94
C ARG A 114 26.11 -1.17 10.81
N LYS A 115 26.41 -0.48 9.70
CA LYS A 115 27.67 0.26 9.55
C LYS A 115 27.70 1.47 10.49
N ILE A 116 26.58 2.16 10.65
CA ILE A 116 26.43 3.27 11.58
C ILE A 116 26.63 2.79 13.03
N ASP A 117 25.98 1.69 13.43
CA ASP A 117 26.12 1.13 14.78
C ASP A 117 27.58 0.75 15.10
N LYS A 118 28.28 0.13 14.14
CA LYS A 118 29.70 -0.22 14.29
C LYS A 118 30.57 1.04 14.45
N LEU A 119 30.29 2.07 13.66
CA LEU A 119 31.02 3.33 13.75
C LEU A 119 30.78 4.01 15.11
N GLU A 120 29.54 4.01 15.60
CA GLU A 120 29.22 4.56 16.92
C GLU A 120 29.96 3.81 18.03
N ALA A 121 29.96 2.48 18.00
CA ALA A 121 30.70 1.66 18.96
C ALA A 121 32.21 1.95 18.93
N PHE A 122 32.77 2.11 17.73
CA PHE A 122 34.17 2.48 17.54
C PHE A 122 34.48 3.86 18.15
N VAL A 123 33.66 4.86 17.86
CA VAL A 123 33.84 6.23 18.41
C VAL A 123 33.76 6.22 19.94
N LYS A 124 32.80 5.49 20.52
CA LYS A 124 32.70 5.32 21.99
C LYS A 124 33.96 4.70 22.58
N MET A 125 34.48 3.64 21.94
CA MET A 125 35.71 2.98 22.40
C MET A 125 36.92 3.92 22.36
N VAL A 126 37.10 4.66 21.26
CA VAL A 126 38.19 5.65 21.15
C VAL A 126 38.05 6.73 22.21
N GLY A 127 36.83 7.23 22.45
CA GLY A 127 36.55 8.19 23.51
C GLY A 127 36.96 7.69 24.89
N ASN A 128 36.62 6.43 25.22
CA ASN A 128 37.02 5.81 26.48
C ASN A 128 38.55 5.66 26.61
N ASN A 129 39.24 5.29 25.52
CA ASN A 129 40.69 5.16 25.51
C ASN A 129 41.38 6.52 25.73
N VAL A 130 40.88 7.59 25.08
CA VAL A 130 41.41 8.95 25.27
C VAL A 130 41.18 9.43 26.68
N ALA A 131 39.98 9.24 27.24
CA ALA A 131 39.69 9.60 28.63
C ALA A 131 40.61 8.87 29.63
N GLY A 132 40.84 7.57 29.41
CA GLY A 132 41.78 6.79 30.23
C GLY A 132 43.23 7.27 30.09
N LEU A 133 43.64 7.67 28.88
CA LEU A 133 44.97 8.25 28.66
C LEU A 133 45.10 9.63 29.34
N GLU A 134 44.10 10.49 29.24
CA GLU A 134 44.08 11.80 29.92
C GLU A 134 44.18 11.65 31.45
N GLU A 135 43.50 10.67 32.04
CA GLU A 135 43.60 10.37 33.47
C GLU A 135 45.01 9.93 33.86
N GLN A 136 45.64 9.05 33.08
CA GLN A 136 47.02 8.61 33.33
C GLN A 136 48.03 9.74 33.20
N VAL A 137 47.87 10.61 32.19
CA VAL A 137 48.72 11.81 32.02
C VAL A 137 48.54 12.73 33.21
N THR A 138 47.30 13.03 33.61
CA THR A 138 47.02 13.88 34.78
C THR A 138 47.62 13.31 36.06
N LYS A 139 47.55 11.99 36.26
CA LYS A 139 48.17 11.32 37.40
C LYS A 139 49.69 11.42 37.37
N ALA A 140 50.32 11.16 36.22
CA ALA A 140 51.76 11.27 36.06
C ALA A 140 52.24 12.72 36.27
N GLU A 141 51.51 13.71 35.76
CA GLU A 141 51.79 15.13 36.00
C GLU A 141 51.63 15.52 37.46
N THR A 142 50.64 14.96 38.16
CA THR A 142 50.47 15.19 39.60
C THR A 142 51.62 14.56 40.39
N ASP A 143 51.99 13.31 40.09
CA ASP A 143 53.10 12.62 40.75
C ASP A 143 54.46 13.31 40.48
N LEU A 144 54.65 13.87 39.28
CA LEU A 144 55.85 14.62 38.89
C LEU A 144 55.84 16.08 39.40
N GLY A 145 54.68 16.74 39.46
CA GLY A 145 54.52 18.05 40.11
C GLY A 145 54.70 17.97 41.63
N THR A 146 54.43 16.78 42.18
CA THR A 146 54.70 16.40 43.57
C THR A 146 56.12 15.78 43.74
N PHE A 147 57.00 15.90 42.73
CA PHE A 147 58.42 15.54 42.85
C PHE A 147 59.12 16.49 43.84
N PRO A 148 60.03 15.99 44.71
CA PRO A 148 59.67 16.01 46.10
C PRO A 148 60.37 17.17 46.80
N ASN A 149 59.59 18.17 47.19
CA ASN A 149 60.07 19.17 48.14
C ASN A 149 60.47 18.52 49.49
N THR A 150 59.98 17.31 49.76
CA THR A 150 60.37 16.44 50.88
C THR A 150 61.77 15.81 50.70
N PHE A 151 62.16 15.39 49.50
CA PHE A 151 63.49 14.82 49.25
C PHE A 151 64.58 15.89 49.22
N LYS A 152 64.25 17.14 48.83
CA LYS A 152 65.14 18.29 49.09
C LYS A 152 65.38 18.46 50.60
N LYS A 153 64.35 18.32 51.45
CA LYS A 153 64.51 18.38 52.92
C LYS A 153 65.36 17.24 53.47
N PHE A 154 65.24 16.02 52.94
CA PHE A 154 66.07 14.88 53.35
C PHE A 154 67.52 14.97 52.86
N LEU A 155 67.78 15.52 51.66
CA LEU A 155 69.13 15.76 51.16
C LEU A 155 69.85 16.91 51.87
N HIS A 156 69.12 17.85 52.47
CA HIS A 156 69.71 18.89 53.33
C HIS A 156 70.09 18.41 54.74
N THR A 157 69.61 17.23 55.16
CA THR A 157 69.95 16.65 56.48
C THR A 157 71.09 15.64 56.40
N ILE A 158 71.42 15.11 55.21
CA ILE A 158 72.53 14.16 55.04
C ILE A 158 73.73 14.92 54.50
N SER A 159 74.44 15.59 55.41
CA SER A 159 75.86 15.84 55.19
C SER A 159 76.61 14.50 55.23
N VAL A 160 77.57 14.39 54.32
CA VAL A 160 78.34 13.18 53.98
C VAL A 160 79.01 12.55 55.21
N PRO A 161 79.24 11.23 55.18
CA PRO A 161 80.64 10.85 55.09
C PRO A 161 80.92 9.87 53.96
N SER A 162 82.11 10.07 53.40
CA SER A 162 82.83 9.16 52.53
C SER A 162 82.94 7.76 53.16
N PHE A 163 83.20 6.78 52.28
CA PHE A 163 83.75 5.44 52.53
C PHE A 163 82.79 4.22 52.39
N LEU A 164 83.08 3.45 51.34
CA LEU A 164 83.11 1.97 51.25
C LEU A 164 81.86 1.20 50.75
N ASN A 165 82.00 0.73 49.50
CA ASN A 165 81.79 -0.65 49.02
C ASN A 165 80.59 -1.47 49.54
N LYS A 166 79.54 -1.58 48.71
CA LYS A 166 78.80 -2.84 48.43
C LYS A 166 77.79 -2.59 47.30
N PRO A 167 77.68 -3.42 46.24
CA PRO A 167 76.50 -3.36 45.38
C PRO A 167 75.34 -4.05 46.12
N SER A 168 74.66 -3.32 46.99
CA SER A 168 73.32 -3.73 47.43
C SER A 168 72.37 -3.41 46.28
N SER A 169 71.85 -4.47 45.66
CA SER A 169 70.72 -4.42 44.75
C SER A 169 69.50 -3.94 45.53
N SER A 170 69.36 -2.62 45.69
CA SER A 170 68.05 -2.03 45.92
C SER A 170 67.40 -1.99 44.54
N ARG A 171 66.52 -2.98 44.32
CA ARG A 171 65.53 -2.97 43.28
C ARG A 171 64.70 -1.71 43.50
N GLN A 172 65.17 -0.57 42.96
CA GLN A 172 64.30 0.53 42.63
C GLN A 172 63.23 -0.12 41.77
N HIS A 173 62.02 -0.20 42.32
CA HIS A 173 60.83 -0.43 41.52
C HIS A 173 60.74 0.76 40.57
N GLN A 174 61.53 0.70 39.49
CA GLN A 174 61.20 1.38 38.26
C GLN A 174 59.78 0.94 37.99
N THR A 175 58.82 1.85 38.16
CA THR A 175 57.48 1.69 37.62
C THR A 175 57.68 1.43 36.14
N LEU A 176 57.72 0.14 35.80
CA LEU A 176 58.00 -0.34 34.46
C LEU A 176 56.87 0.23 33.62
N TYR A 177 57.21 1.19 32.75
CA TYR A 177 56.25 1.81 31.86
C TYR A 177 55.64 0.70 31.01
N GLU A 178 54.38 0.38 31.27
CA GLU A 178 53.59 -0.50 30.43
C GLU A 178 52.90 0.37 29.38
N PRO A 179 53.26 0.22 28.09
CA PRO A 179 52.64 1.01 27.04
C PRO A 179 51.13 0.76 27.03
N PRO A 180 50.29 1.81 26.97
CA PRO A 180 48.86 1.64 26.80
C PRO A 180 48.57 0.81 25.56
N VAL A 181 47.64 -0.13 25.65
CA VAL A 181 47.16 -0.87 24.49
C VAL A 181 46.47 0.11 23.56
N LEU A 182 47.19 0.55 22.53
CA LEU A 182 46.66 1.47 21.53
C LEU A 182 45.67 0.73 20.63
N PHE A 183 44.60 1.41 20.27
CA PHE A 183 43.61 0.88 19.34
C PHE A 183 44.26 0.64 17.96
N LYS A 184 43.92 -0.48 17.35
CA LYS A 184 44.27 -0.82 15.97
C LYS A 184 43.02 -0.61 15.11
N ALA A 185 43.08 0.30 14.14
CA ALA A 185 41.94 0.55 13.26
C ALA A 185 41.67 -0.68 12.35
N GLU A 186 42.73 -1.47 12.09
CA GLU A 186 42.68 -2.68 11.28
C GLU A 186 41.71 -3.74 11.83
N ASP A 187 41.51 -3.78 13.15
CA ASP A 187 40.67 -4.76 13.83
C ASP A 187 39.17 -4.51 13.61
N TYR A 188 38.79 -3.27 13.27
CA TYR A 188 37.39 -2.84 13.13
C TYR A 188 37.00 -2.56 11.67
N PHE A 189 37.98 -2.22 10.84
CA PHE A 189 37.81 -2.00 9.40
C PHE A 189 38.75 -2.93 8.63
N PRO A 190 38.41 -4.24 8.49
CA PRO A 190 39.17 -5.12 7.60
C PRO A 190 39.17 -4.50 6.22
N CYS A 191 40.37 -4.21 5.70
CA CYS A 191 40.52 -3.76 4.32
C CYS A 191 39.86 -4.81 3.44
N LEU A 192 38.76 -4.47 2.77
CA LEU A 192 38.11 -5.38 1.83
C LEU A 192 39.14 -5.61 0.73
N SER A 193 39.79 -6.78 0.74
CA SER A 193 40.57 -7.24 -0.39
C SER A 193 39.61 -7.32 -1.58
N GLU A 194 39.67 -6.32 -2.44
CA GLU A 194 38.95 -6.26 -3.70
C GLU A 194 39.30 -7.53 -4.49
N PRO A 195 38.31 -8.36 -4.89
CA PRO A 195 38.63 -9.53 -5.69
C PRO A 195 39.23 -9.06 -7.02
N PRO A 196 40.27 -9.73 -7.54
CA PRO A 196 40.83 -9.39 -8.84
C PRO A 196 39.73 -9.59 -9.90
N TYR A 197 39.37 -8.50 -10.59
CA TYR A 197 38.53 -8.54 -11.78
C TYR A 197 39.07 -9.64 -12.71
N SER A 198 38.23 -10.63 -13.00
CA SER A 198 38.43 -11.65 -14.05
C SER A 198 37.37 -11.48 -15.10
#